data_AF-A0A9P1D0G5-F1
#
_entry.id   AF-A0A9P1D0G5-F1
#
_cell.length_a   1.000
_cell.length_b   1.000
_cell.length_c   1.000
_cell.angle_alpha   90.00
_cell.angle_beta   90.00
_cell.angle_gamma   90.00
#
_symmetry.space_group_name_H-M   'P 1'
#
loop_
_entity.id
_entity.type
_entity.pdbx_description
1 polymer ?
#
loop_
_entity_poly.entity_id
_entity_poly.type
_entity_poly.pdbx_seq_one_letter_code
_entity_poly.pdbx_strand_id
1 'polypeptide(L)'
;MKLRVVSVRGTSSVQDAYADLKLYSSVAVLQFMAILTPVLSLMPVSVTRRLVKSEIGNRLFGNKAIWKRLEESAARHKEEGKQNGEILVMTGHSLGGALVGAVSSRVQVDGIGFSPPGLYYQVLKYHFSLKQLYDSFTIIQPSNDVVPRVDKQRGMIEWIECNQSPGTCHRLTHTACELWTKCGDSRKRDWREVCSTWYSKGDVNVVNDHKHR
;
A
#
# COMPACT_ATOMS: atom_id res chain seq x y z
N MET A 1 1.38 -24.27 8.01
CA MET A 1 0.43 -23.29 7.44
C MET A 1 0.94 -22.89 6.06
N LYS A 2 0.09 -22.95 5.00
CA LYS A 2 0.47 -22.54 3.64
C LYS A 2 -0.13 -21.17 3.33
N LEU A 3 0.65 -20.30 2.68
CA LEU A 3 0.24 -18.95 2.32
C LEU A 3 0.16 -18.81 0.81
N ARG A 4 -0.94 -18.23 0.32
CA ARG A 4 -1.10 -17.74 -1.04
C ARG A 4 -1.01 -16.22 -1.02
N VAL A 5 -0.10 -15.65 -1.79
CA VAL A 5 0.11 -14.19 -1.81
C VAL A 5 -0.29 -13.62 -3.17
N VAL A 6 -1.21 -12.66 -3.16
CA VAL A 6 -1.54 -11.84 -4.35
C VAL A 6 -0.91 -10.47 -4.17
N SER A 7 0.05 -10.14 -5.03
CA SER A 7 0.71 -8.84 -5.02
C SER A 7 0.11 -7.93 -6.09
N VAL A 8 -0.35 -6.75 -5.68
CA VAL A 8 -0.90 -5.72 -6.58
C VAL A 8 0.14 -4.63 -6.79
N ARG A 9 0.59 -4.52 -8.05
CA ARG A 9 1.57 -3.52 -8.46
C ARG A 9 1.01 -2.10 -8.33
N GLY A 10 1.78 -1.20 -7.70
CA GLY A 10 1.56 0.24 -7.70
C GLY A 10 2.17 0.94 -8.92
N THR A 11 2.33 2.26 -8.87
CA THR A 11 2.99 3.03 -9.94
C THR A 11 4.49 2.70 -10.00
N SER A 12 5.04 2.50 -11.20
CA SER A 12 6.42 2.00 -11.37
C SER A 12 7.55 2.98 -11.06
N SER A 13 7.32 4.29 -11.02
CA SER A 13 8.34 5.27 -10.63
C SER A 13 7.68 6.56 -10.14
N VAL A 14 7.84 6.88 -8.85
CA VAL A 14 7.23 8.07 -8.22
C VAL A 14 8.17 9.28 -8.28
N GLN A 15 9.48 9.06 -8.42
CA GLN A 15 10.46 10.14 -8.55
C GLN A 15 10.49 10.75 -9.96
N ASP A 16 10.25 9.93 -10.99
CA ASP A 16 10.08 10.41 -12.37
C ASP A 16 8.70 11.07 -12.59
N ALA A 17 7.70 10.73 -11.77
CA ALA A 17 6.35 11.28 -11.90
C ALA A 17 6.26 12.80 -11.63
N TYR A 18 7.25 13.38 -10.95
CA TYR A 18 7.33 14.83 -10.68
C TYR A 18 8.12 15.59 -11.76
N ALA A 19 9.03 14.92 -12.47
CA ALA A 19 9.91 15.52 -13.47
C ALA A 19 9.39 15.33 -14.91
N ASP A 20 8.73 14.21 -15.21
CA ASP A 20 8.32 13.83 -16.57
C ASP A 20 6.80 13.96 -16.78
N LEU A 21 6.30 15.19 -16.71
CA LEU A 21 4.93 15.56 -17.15
C LEU A 21 4.74 15.48 -18.69
N LYS A 22 5.71 14.95 -19.44
CA LYS A 22 5.66 14.85 -20.90
C LYS A 22 5.84 13.39 -21.31
N LEU A 23 4.77 12.80 -21.85
CA LEU A 23 4.70 11.51 -22.56
C LEU A 23 4.32 10.25 -21.76
N TYR A 24 3.02 10.16 -21.47
CA TYR A 24 2.20 8.99 -21.85
C TYR A 24 2.50 7.60 -21.25
N SER A 25 2.44 7.44 -19.92
CA SER A 25 2.10 6.12 -19.36
C SER A 25 1.16 6.15 -18.15
N SER A 26 -0.05 5.68 -18.43
CA SER A 26 -1.12 5.24 -17.54
C SER A 26 -1.93 6.34 -16.85
N VAL A 27 -3.14 6.53 -17.38
CA VAL A 27 -4.23 7.34 -16.80
C VAL A 27 -4.40 7.09 -15.28
N ALA A 28 -4.15 5.89 -14.78
CA ALA A 28 -4.16 5.57 -13.34
C ALA A 28 -3.21 6.44 -12.49
N VAL A 29 -2.09 6.90 -13.03
CA VAL A 29 -1.13 7.79 -12.36
C VAL A 29 -1.67 9.22 -12.28
N LEU A 30 -2.19 9.76 -13.38
CA LEU A 30 -2.84 11.08 -13.40
C LEU A 30 -4.05 11.13 -12.47
N GLN A 31 -4.82 10.04 -12.46
CA GLN A 31 -5.95 9.82 -11.58
C GLN A 31 -5.54 9.87 -10.10
N PHE A 32 -4.47 9.17 -9.74
CA PHE A 32 -3.93 9.17 -8.38
C PHE A 32 -3.32 10.51 -7.97
N MET A 33 -2.60 11.19 -8.87
CA MET A 33 -2.04 12.53 -8.64
C MET A 33 -3.13 13.59 -8.37
N ALA A 34 -4.33 13.44 -8.94
CA ALA A 34 -5.48 14.28 -8.61
C ALA A 34 -6.05 14.05 -7.19
N ILE A 35 -5.73 12.93 -6.52
CA ILE A 35 -5.95 12.75 -5.07
C ILE A 35 -4.84 13.44 -4.28
N LEU A 36 -3.60 13.36 -4.76
CA LEU A 36 -2.41 13.86 -4.05
C LEU A 36 -2.32 15.39 -4.00
N THR A 37 -3.05 16.12 -4.85
CA THR A 37 -3.14 17.57 -4.70
C THR A 37 -3.92 17.90 -3.42
N PRO A 38 -3.37 18.74 -2.52
CA PRO A 38 -3.91 19.01 -1.17
C PRO A 38 -5.22 19.81 -1.16
N VAL A 39 -5.95 19.82 -2.27
CA VAL A 39 -7.28 20.41 -2.37
C VAL A 39 -8.25 19.65 -1.47
N LEU A 40 -8.17 18.32 -1.37
CA LEU A 40 -9.13 17.52 -0.58
C LEU A 40 -8.93 17.60 0.95
N SER A 41 -7.71 17.86 1.44
CA SER A 41 -7.44 18.02 2.87
C SER A 41 -7.93 19.36 3.42
N LEU A 42 -8.07 20.37 2.54
CA LEU A 42 -8.63 21.69 2.86
C LEU A 42 -10.16 21.72 2.72
N MET A 43 -10.75 20.69 2.11
CA MET A 43 -12.18 20.63 1.83
C MET A 43 -12.99 20.00 2.96
N PRO A 44 -14.17 20.55 3.29
CA PRO A 44 -15.09 19.91 4.23
C PRO A 44 -15.43 18.47 3.77
N VAL A 45 -15.47 17.55 4.73
CA VAL A 45 -15.75 16.10 4.53
C VAL A 45 -16.98 15.85 3.64
N SER A 46 -18.01 16.69 3.77
CA SER A 46 -19.24 16.62 2.98
C SER A 46 -19.01 16.91 1.51
N VAL A 47 -18.14 17.86 1.17
CA VAL A 47 -17.80 18.22 -0.21
C VAL A 47 -16.89 17.17 -0.83
N THR A 48 -15.90 16.67 -0.07
CA THR A 48 -15.03 15.56 -0.51
C THR A 48 -15.84 14.31 -0.83
N ARG A 49 -16.81 13.94 0.01
CA ARG A 49 -17.73 12.82 -0.26
C ARG A 49 -18.60 13.04 -1.49
N ARG A 50 -19.05 14.28 -1.76
CA ARG A 50 -19.81 14.62 -2.98
C ARG A 50 -18.94 14.55 -4.23
N LEU A 51 -17.70 15.03 -4.17
CA LEU A 51 -16.75 14.98 -5.28
C LEU A 51 -16.35 13.55 -5.64
N VAL A 52 -16.06 12.70 -4.65
CA VAL A 52 -15.76 11.28 -4.87
C VAL A 52 -16.91 10.55 -5.57
N LYS A 53 -18.16 10.96 -5.30
CA LYS A 53 -19.37 10.42 -5.94
C LYS A 53 -19.70 11.05 -7.29
N SER A 54 -19.06 12.15 -7.67
CA SER A 54 -19.35 12.86 -8.93
C SER A 54 -18.79 12.14 -10.16
N GLU A 55 -19.25 12.53 -11.35
CA GLU A 55 -18.71 12.03 -12.62
C GLU A 55 -17.20 12.23 -12.75
N ILE A 56 -16.65 13.30 -12.17
CA ILE A 56 -15.21 13.57 -12.13
C ILE A 56 -14.50 12.55 -11.23
N GLY A 57 -15.04 12.28 -10.05
CA GLY A 57 -14.55 11.23 -9.16
C GLY A 57 -14.65 9.83 -9.76
N ASN A 58 -15.62 9.58 -10.64
CA ASN A 58 -15.75 8.33 -11.39
C ASN A 58 -14.81 8.25 -12.60
N ARG A 59 -14.56 9.35 -13.31
CA ARG A 59 -13.52 9.38 -14.34
C ARG A 59 -12.12 9.27 -13.75
N LEU A 60 -11.92 9.70 -12.51
CA LEU A 60 -10.62 9.61 -11.84
C LEU A 60 -10.42 8.27 -11.09
N PHE A 61 -11.38 7.79 -10.32
CA PHE A 61 -11.21 6.55 -9.51
C PHE A 61 -12.17 5.43 -9.89
N GLY A 62 -13.04 5.66 -10.88
CA GLY A 62 -14.09 4.74 -11.28
C GLY A 62 -13.73 3.92 -12.51
N ASN A 63 -12.47 3.48 -12.64
CA ASN A 63 -12.16 2.44 -13.62
C ASN A 63 -12.71 1.10 -13.12
N LYS A 64 -14.05 0.98 -13.16
CA LYS A 64 -14.84 -0.14 -12.61
C LYS A 64 -14.36 -1.49 -13.12
N ALA A 65 -13.80 -1.53 -14.33
CA ALA A 65 -13.26 -2.74 -14.94
C ALA A 65 -12.03 -3.28 -14.19
N ILE A 66 -11.07 -2.42 -13.81
CA ILE A 66 -9.87 -2.83 -13.06
C ILE A 66 -10.26 -3.29 -11.67
N TRP A 67 -11.11 -2.50 -11.00
CA TRP A 67 -11.65 -2.83 -9.68
C TRP A 67 -12.36 -4.19 -9.67
N LYS A 68 -13.34 -4.37 -10.57
CA LYS A 68 -14.15 -5.59 -10.65
C LYS A 68 -13.28 -6.82 -10.94
N ARG A 69 -12.32 -6.70 -11.87
CA ARG A 69 -11.38 -7.79 -12.17
C ARG A 69 -10.52 -8.17 -10.97
N LEU A 70 -10.04 -7.19 -10.21
CA LEU A 70 -9.23 -7.46 -9.01
C LEU A 70 -10.07 -8.09 -7.90
N GLU A 71 -11.30 -7.61 -7.68
CA GLU A 71 -12.25 -8.18 -6.72
C GLU A 71 -12.61 -9.62 -7.08
N GLU A 72 -12.95 -9.88 -8.34
CA GLU A 72 -13.23 -11.23 -8.86
C GLU A 72 -12.01 -12.16 -8.74
N SER A 73 -10.80 -11.65 -9.03
CA SER A 73 -9.57 -12.42 -8.89
C SER A 73 -9.26 -12.75 -7.43
N ALA A 74 -9.48 -11.81 -6.51
CA ALA A 74 -9.29 -12.04 -5.07
C ALA A 74 -10.30 -13.05 -4.54
N ALA A 75 -11.58 -12.95 -4.93
CA ALA A 75 -12.60 -13.92 -4.56
C ALA A 75 -12.27 -15.32 -5.09
N ARG A 76 -11.83 -15.44 -6.35
CA ARG A 76 -11.39 -16.72 -6.92
C ARG A 76 -10.22 -17.32 -6.14
N HIS A 77 -9.17 -16.54 -5.88
CA HIS A 77 -8.02 -17.04 -5.12
C HIS A 77 -8.32 -17.33 -3.64
N LYS A 78 -9.33 -16.69 -3.05
CA LYS A 78 -9.82 -17.02 -1.71
C LYS A 78 -10.42 -18.43 -1.69
N GLU A 79 -11.27 -18.75 -2.66
CA GLU A 79 -11.89 -20.07 -2.75
C GLU A 79 -10.88 -21.16 -3.13
N GLU A 80 -9.99 -20.91 -4.10
CA GLU A 80 -8.87 -21.82 -4.42
C GLU A 80 -7.97 -22.05 -3.20
N GLY A 81 -7.67 -21.00 -2.43
CA GLY A 81 -6.86 -21.10 -1.23
C GLY A 81 -7.51 -22.01 -0.18
N LYS A 82 -8.81 -21.81 0.11
CA LYS A 82 -9.57 -22.67 1.02
C LYS A 82 -9.54 -24.14 0.60
N GLN A 83 -9.73 -24.43 -0.68
CA GLN A 83 -9.71 -25.81 -1.20
C GLN A 83 -8.34 -26.48 -1.03
N ASN A 84 -7.26 -25.70 -1.07
CA ASN A 84 -5.89 -26.20 -0.94
C ASN A 84 -5.33 -26.12 0.50
N GLY A 85 -6.13 -25.68 1.47
CA GLY A 85 -5.68 -25.45 2.85
C GLY A 85 -4.68 -24.30 2.99
N GLU A 86 -4.82 -23.27 2.16
CA GLU A 86 -3.99 -22.07 2.11
C GLU A 86 -4.76 -20.85 2.63
N ILE A 87 -4.04 -19.94 3.30
CA ILE A 87 -4.58 -18.63 3.67
C ILE A 87 -4.17 -17.62 2.59
N LEU A 88 -5.16 -16.90 2.05
CA LEU A 88 -4.91 -15.82 1.10
C LEU A 88 -4.52 -14.54 1.83
N VAL A 89 -3.37 -13.99 1.44
CA VAL A 89 -2.91 -12.66 1.84
C VAL A 89 -2.72 -11.81 0.59
N MET A 90 -3.23 -10.58 0.62
CA MET A 90 -3.02 -9.59 -0.43
C MET A 90 -1.97 -8.57 0.02
N THR A 91 -1.13 -8.11 -0.90
CA THR A 91 -0.18 -7.05 -0.59
C THR A 91 0.06 -6.10 -1.75
N GLY A 92 0.46 -4.86 -1.45
CA GLY A 92 0.71 -3.86 -2.46
C GLY A 92 1.36 -2.61 -1.86
N HIS A 93 1.96 -1.80 -2.73
CA HIS A 93 2.63 -0.56 -2.36
C HIS A 93 1.95 0.65 -3.03
N SER A 94 1.92 1.80 -2.34
CA SER A 94 1.37 3.05 -2.88
C SER A 94 -0.08 2.86 -3.37
N LEU A 95 -0.39 3.18 -4.63
CA LEU A 95 -1.69 2.89 -5.26
C LEU A 95 -2.08 1.40 -5.15
N GLY A 96 -1.12 0.47 -5.33
CA GLY A 96 -1.37 -0.96 -5.18
C GLY A 96 -1.79 -1.32 -3.76
N GLY A 97 -1.22 -0.64 -2.76
CA GLY A 97 -1.61 -0.79 -1.35
C GLY A 97 -3.04 -0.31 -1.08
N ALA A 98 -3.46 0.81 -1.68
CA ALA A 98 -4.85 1.28 -1.57
C ALA A 98 -5.84 0.32 -2.24
N LEU A 99 -5.50 -0.22 -3.41
CA LEU A 99 -6.32 -1.23 -4.09
C LEU A 99 -6.44 -2.50 -3.24
N VAL A 100 -5.35 -2.94 -2.64
CA VAL A 100 -5.33 -4.06 -1.69
C VAL A 100 -6.22 -3.77 -0.51
N GLY A 101 -6.07 -2.64 0.17
CA GLY A 101 -6.89 -2.30 1.34
C GLY A 101 -8.37 -2.30 1.02
N ALA A 102 -8.76 -1.74 -0.12
CA ALA A 102 -10.15 -1.74 -0.54
C ALA A 102 -10.68 -3.14 -0.89
N VAL A 103 -9.95 -3.93 -1.70
CA VAL A 103 -10.41 -5.27 -2.14
C VAL A 103 -10.37 -6.29 -1.01
N SER A 104 -9.30 -6.30 -0.22
CA SER A 104 -9.16 -7.19 0.94
C SER A 104 -10.28 -6.96 1.97
N SER A 105 -10.62 -5.69 2.24
CA SER A 105 -11.77 -5.32 3.08
C SER A 105 -13.09 -5.79 2.49
N ARG A 106 -13.28 -5.69 1.18
CA ARG A 106 -14.53 -6.10 0.54
C ARG A 106 -14.72 -7.61 0.52
N VAL A 107 -13.67 -8.35 0.17
CA VAL A 107 -13.66 -9.82 0.04
C VAL A 107 -13.40 -10.51 1.38
N GLN A 108 -13.03 -9.76 2.41
CA GLN A 108 -12.73 -10.23 3.77
C GLN A 108 -11.59 -11.26 3.77
N VAL A 109 -10.41 -10.81 3.37
CA VAL A 109 -9.13 -11.54 3.40
C VAL A 109 -8.05 -10.62 3.93
N ASP A 110 -6.94 -11.15 4.42
CA ASP A 110 -5.88 -10.32 4.99
C ASP A 110 -5.17 -9.49 3.91
N GLY A 111 -5.02 -8.19 4.16
CA GLY A 111 -4.36 -7.23 3.29
C GLY A 111 -3.24 -6.49 4.01
N ILE A 112 -2.08 -6.37 3.38
CA ILE A 112 -0.93 -5.60 3.88
C ILE A 112 -0.53 -4.55 2.84
N GLY A 113 -0.77 -3.28 3.15
CA GLY A 113 -0.41 -2.15 2.30
C GLY A 113 0.85 -1.45 2.79
N PHE A 114 1.83 -1.26 1.91
CA PHE A 114 3.02 -0.46 2.18
C PHE A 114 2.84 0.94 1.62
N SER A 115 2.95 1.96 2.47
CA SER A 115 2.77 3.36 2.07
C SER A 115 1.49 3.64 1.26
N PRO A 116 0.31 3.05 1.57
CA PRO A 116 -0.91 3.37 0.84
C PRO A 116 -1.41 4.77 1.25
N PRO A 117 -2.10 5.52 0.37
CA PRO A 117 -2.96 6.60 0.84
C PRO A 117 -4.10 6.04 1.70
N GLY A 118 -4.73 6.90 2.48
CA GLY A 118 -5.88 6.57 3.29
C GLY A 118 -7.10 6.14 2.45
N LEU A 119 -8.03 5.46 3.11
CA LEU A 119 -9.23 4.90 2.49
C LEU A 119 -10.54 5.39 3.14
N TYR A 120 -10.46 6.27 4.13
CA TYR A 120 -11.63 6.70 4.92
C TYR A 120 -12.74 7.33 4.08
N TYR A 121 -12.43 8.19 3.11
CA TYR A 121 -13.47 8.78 2.26
C TYR A 121 -13.92 7.84 1.13
N GLN A 122 -13.18 6.76 0.89
CA GLN A 122 -13.39 5.83 -0.21
C GLN A 122 -14.32 4.65 0.14
N VAL A 123 -14.57 4.41 1.43
CA VAL A 123 -15.45 3.33 1.94
C VAL A 123 -16.79 3.23 1.21
N LEU A 124 -17.44 4.38 0.98
CA LEU A 124 -18.75 4.44 0.31
C LEU A 124 -18.68 4.09 -1.17
N LYS A 125 -17.56 4.45 -1.83
CA LYS A 125 -17.36 4.24 -3.25
C LYS A 125 -17.10 2.77 -3.58
N TYR A 126 -16.35 2.10 -2.72
CA TYR A 126 -15.96 0.70 -2.91
C TYR A 126 -16.81 -0.28 -2.09
N HIS A 127 -17.90 0.21 -1.51
CA HIS A 127 -18.91 -0.60 -0.82
C HIS A 127 -18.37 -1.49 0.30
N PHE A 128 -17.39 -1.00 1.06
CA PHE A 128 -16.93 -1.65 2.30
C PHE A 128 -17.16 -0.70 3.49
N SER A 129 -17.18 -1.25 4.70
CA SER A 129 -17.34 -0.50 5.95
C SER A 129 -15.99 -0.25 6.63
N LEU A 130 -15.94 0.72 7.55
CA LEU A 130 -14.74 0.93 8.37
C LEU A 130 -14.40 -0.30 9.21
N LYS A 131 -15.41 -1.04 9.70
CA LYS A 131 -15.19 -2.29 10.41
C LYS A 131 -14.42 -3.29 9.55
N GLN A 132 -14.86 -3.49 8.31
CA GLN A 132 -14.19 -4.39 7.37
C GLN A 132 -12.74 -3.97 7.10
N LEU A 133 -12.47 -2.67 7.07
CA LEU A 133 -11.12 -2.14 6.92
C LEU A 133 -10.24 -2.39 8.16
N TYR A 134 -10.80 -2.24 9.37
CA TYR A 134 -10.10 -2.59 10.61
C TYR A 134 -9.81 -4.08 10.74
N ASP A 135 -10.74 -4.93 10.30
CA ASP A 135 -10.62 -6.38 10.45
C ASP A 135 -9.66 -7.02 9.44
N SER A 136 -9.39 -6.36 8.30
CA SER A 136 -8.75 -7.02 7.15
C SER A 136 -7.54 -6.27 6.58
N PHE A 137 -7.21 -5.07 7.06
CA PHE A 137 -6.14 -4.27 6.45
C PHE A 137 -5.12 -3.73 7.45
N THR A 138 -3.86 -4.07 7.19
CA THR A 138 -2.67 -3.55 7.87
C THR A 138 -1.93 -2.58 6.97
N ILE A 139 -1.57 -1.43 7.53
CA ILE A 139 -0.84 -0.36 6.85
C ILE A 139 0.56 -0.29 7.44
N ILE A 140 1.59 -0.45 6.62
CA ILE A 140 2.97 -0.16 6.99
C ILE A 140 3.30 1.25 6.53
N GLN A 141 3.53 2.16 7.48
CA GLN A 141 3.65 3.59 7.23
C GLN A 141 5.01 4.15 7.70
N PRO A 142 5.91 4.53 6.77
CA PRO A 142 7.12 5.27 7.10
C PRO A 142 6.80 6.69 7.60
N SER A 143 7.46 7.14 8.66
CA SER A 143 7.17 8.41 9.34
C SER A 143 7.24 9.66 8.44
N ASN A 144 8.25 9.75 7.56
CA ASN A 144 8.43 10.89 6.65
C ASN A 144 7.85 10.70 5.24
N ASP A 145 7.08 9.64 5.00
CA ASP A 145 6.36 9.46 3.73
C ASP A 145 5.13 10.39 3.66
N VAL A 146 4.95 11.03 2.51
CA VAL A 146 3.84 11.95 2.24
C VAL A 146 2.62 11.27 1.62
N VAL A 147 2.78 10.11 0.97
CA VAL A 147 1.65 9.42 0.31
C VAL A 147 0.59 8.96 1.33
N PRO A 148 0.96 8.36 2.48
CA PRO A 148 0.00 8.00 3.52
C PRO A 148 -0.74 9.17 4.17
N ARG A 149 -0.32 10.42 3.91
CA ARG A 149 -0.97 11.63 4.43
C ARG A 149 -2.17 12.07 3.59
N VAL A 150 -2.39 11.43 2.45
CA VAL A 150 -3.51 11.70 1.56
C VAL A 150 -4.70 10.83 1.95
N ASP A 151 -5.87 11.44 2.13
CA ASP A 151 -7.03 10.85 2.85
C ASP A 151 -6.63 10.50 4.32
N LYS A 152 -7.54 9.90 5.10
CA LYS A 152 -7.32 9.48 6.48
C LYS A 152 -7.06 7.99 6.53
N GLN A 153 -5.97 7.62 7.20
CA GLN A 153 -5.65 6.23 7.50
C GLN A 153 -6.65 5.63 8.48
N ARG A 154 -7.09 4.41 8.19
CA ARG A 154 -8.03 3.60 8.97
C ARG A 154 -7.70 2.15 8.70
N GLY A 155 -7.79 1.28 9.71
CA GLY A 155 -7.15 -0.02 9.70
C GLY A 155 -6.19 -0.16 10.89
N MET A 156 -5.39 -1.23 10.88
CA MET A 156 -4.22 -1.34 11.76
C MET A 156 -3.06 -0.57 11.11
N ILE A 157 -2.40 0.31 11.85
CA ILE A 157 -1.32 1.16 11.33
C ILE A 157 -0.05 0.84 12.10
N GLU A 158 0.93 0.28 11.39
CA GLU A 158 2.27 0.02 11.89
C GLU A 158 3.22 1.08 11.35
N TRP A 159 3.74 1.89 12.27
CA TRP A 159 4.68 2.95 11.95
C TRP A 159 6.10 2.39 11.91
N ILE A 160 6.85 2.77 10.88
CA ILE A 160 8.29 2.48 10.79
C ILE A 160 9.09 3.77 10.65
N GLU A 161 10.31 3.75 11.15
CA GLU A 161 11.18 4.92 11.12
C GLU A 161 11.66 5.19 9.68
N CYS A 162 11.63 6.45 9.27
CA CYS A 162 12.34 6.90 8.08
C CYS A 162 12.72 8.37 8.21
N ASN A 163 14.03 8.61 8.37
CA ASN A 163 14.61 9.96 8.49
C ASN A 163 15.15 10.50 7.16
N GLN A 164 14.80 9.86 6.04
CA GLN A 164 15.21 10.25 4.69
C GLN A 164 14.22 11.27 4.09
N SER A 165 14.50 11.73 2.86
CA SER A 165 13.55 12.58 2.14
C SER A 165 12.21 11.86 1.91
N PRO A 166 11.08 12.58 1.78
CA PRO A 166 9.77 11.93 1.62
C PRO A 166 9.69 10.95 0.45
N GLY A 167 10.32 11.29 -0.68
CA GLY A 167 10.38 10.42 -1.85
C GLY A 167 11.22 9.16 -1.64
N THR A 168 12.23 9.21 -0.76
CA THR A 168 13.02 8.04 -0.36
C THR A 168 12.23 7.19 0.63
N CYS A 169 11.57 7.80 1.61
CA CYS A 169 10.70 7.08 2.56
C CYS A 169 9.53 6.38 1.88
N HIS A 170 9.05 6.91 0.76
CA HIS A 170 8.04 6.24 -0.04
C HIS A 170 8.56 5.01 -0.81
N ARG A 171 9.88 4.82 -0.96
CA ARG A 171 10.40 3.69 -1.74
C ARG A 171 10.23 2.38 -0.96
N LEU A 172 9.62 1.39 -1.60
CA LEU A 172 9.48 0.05 -1.02
C LEU A 172 10.84 -0.58 -0.68
N THR A 173 11.89 -0.26 -1.43
CA THR A 173 13.26 -0.71 -1.11
C THR A 173 13.77 -0.16 0.21
N HIS A 174 13.45 1.10 0.55
CA HIS A 174 13.81 1.67 1.84
C HIS A 174 13.02 0.99 2.95
N THR A 175 11.71 0.83 2.78
CA THR A 175 10.85 0.08 3.73
C THR A 175 11.37 -1.35 3.95
N ALA A 176 11.77 -2.05 2.89
CA ALA A 176 12.35 -3.39 2.99
C ALA A 176 13.67 -3.37 3.77
N CYS A 177 14.53 -2.37 3.54
CA CYS A 177 15.76 -2.21 4.30
C CYS A 177 15.48 -1.92 5.77
N GLU A 178 14.57 -1.01 6.11
CA GLU A 178 14.19 -0.73 7.50
C GLU A 178 13.76 -2.02 8.21
N LEU A 179 12.80 -2.76 7.63
CA LEU A 179 12.31 -4.01 8.20
C LEU A 179 13.42 -5.06 8.32
N TRP A 180 14.27 -5.20 7.29
CA TRP A 180 15.37 -6.16 7.30
C TRP A 180 16.44 -5.80 8.34
N THR A 181 16.77 -4.52 8.51
CA THR A 181 17.76 -4.07 9.51
C THR A 181 17.28 -4.30 10.94
N LYS A 182 15.97 -4.16 11.21
CA LYS A 182 15.40 -4.30 12.56
C LYS A 182 14.98 -5.74 12.89
N CYS A 183 14.41 -6.45 11.92
CA CYS A 183 13.83 -7.78 12.13
C CYS A 183 14.69 -8.94 11.61
N GLY A 184 15.68 -8.65 10.76
CA GLY A 184 16.49 -9.67 10.09
C GLY A 184 15.75 -10.39 8.96
N ASP A 185 16.35 -11.49 8.48
CA ASP A 185 15.73 -12.38 7.48
C ASP A 185 15.99 -13.84 7.80
N SER A 186 14.92 -14.59 8.11
CA SER A 186 15.01 -16.02 8.39
C SER A 186 15.54 -16.84 7.21
N ARG A 187 15.42 -16.31 5.98
CA ARG A 187 15.97 -16.92 4.77
C ARG A 187 17.44 -16.57 4.52
N LYS A 188 18.06 -15.78 5.40
CA LYS A 188 19.47 -15.36 5.32
C LYS A 188 19.85 -14.72 3.98
N ARG A 189 18.92 -14.01 3.32
CA ARG A 189 19.26 -13.22 2.14
C ARG A 189 20.09 -12.02 2.56
N ASP A 190 21.09 -11.71 1.76
CA ASP A 190 21.98 -10.59 2.00
C ASP A 190 21.44 -9.32 1.31
N TRP A 191 21.04 -8.34 2.13
CA TRP A 191 20.59 -7.03 1.65
C TRP A 191 21.63 -5.93 1.92
N ARG A 192 22.84 -6.27 2.41
CA ARG A 192 23.87 -5.29 2.78
C ARG A 192 24.20 -4.34 1.65
N GLU A 193 24.39 -4.86 0.44
CA GLU A 193 24.72 -4.05 -0.73
C GLU A 193 23.64 -3.00 -0.98
N VAL A 194 22.38 -3.42 -1.06
CA VAL A 194 21.24 -2.53 -1.31
C VAL A 194 21.05 -1.52 -0.17
N CYS A 195 21.05 -2.00 1.08
CA CYS A 195 20.72 -1.20 2.26
C CYS A 195 21.85 -0.29 2.75
N SER A 196 23.09 -0.54 2.33
CA SER A 196 24.25 0.31 2.63
C SER A 196 24.10 1.75 2.13
N THR A 197 23.17 1.99 1.20
CA THR A 197 22.78 3.33 0.74
C THR A 197 22.20 4.20 1.86
N TRP A 198 21.51 3.60 2.84
CA TRP A 198 20.77 4.32 3.88
C TRP A 198 21.17 3.96 5.31
N TYR A 199 21.77 2.78 5.51
CA TYR A 199 22.13 2.23 6.82
C TYR A 199 23.61 1.90 6.88
N SER A 200 24.28 2.22 7.99
CA SER A 200 25.69 1.88 8.16
C SER A 200 25.87 0.37 8.40
N LYS A 201 27.08 -0.15 8.20
CA LYS A 201 27.39 -1.58 8.50
C LYS A 201 27.12 -1.96 9.96
N GLY A 202 27.10 -0.99 10.89
CA GLY A 202 26.76 -1.21 12.29
C GLY A 202 25.26 -1.26 12.57
N ASP A 203 24.44 -0.62 11.73
CA ASP A 203 22.96 -0.64 11.82
C ASP A 203 22.35 -1.86 11.13
N VAL A 204 23.10 -2.43 10.18
CA VAL A 204 22.71 -3.63 9.47
C VAL A 204 22.93 -4.82 10.41
N ASN A 205 21.84 -5.49 10.79
CA ASN A 205 21.84 -6.76 11.52
C ASN A 205 22.88 -7.73 10.93
N VAL A 206 24.09 -7.70 11.46
CA VAL A 206 25.02 -8.82 11.36
C VAL A 206 24.34 -9.87 12.20
N VAL A 207 23.86 -10.94 11.57
CA VAL A 207 23.20 -12.05 12.24
C VAL A 207 24.17 -12.56 13.32
N ASN A 208 24.04 -12.04 14.54
CA ASN A 208 24.56 -12.69 15.71
C ASN A 208 23.71 -13.94 15.82
N ASP A 209 24.40 -15.07 15.70
CA ASP A 209 23.89 -16.42 15.77
C ASP A 209 23.30 -16.65 17.17
N HIS A 210 22.16 -16.02 17.46
CA HIS A 210 21.39 -16.25 18.66
C HIS A 210 20.72 -17.61 18.48
N LYS A 211 21.50 -18.64 18.83
CA LYS A 211 21.01 -19.91 19.34
C LYS A 211 19.97 -19.62 20.41
N HIS A 212 18.69 -19.64 20.04
CA HIS A 212 17.63 -19.76 21.03
C HIS A 212 17.67 -21.19 21.57
N ARG A 213 18.16 -21.28 22.81
CA ARG A 213 17.84 -22.33 23.78
C ARG A 213 16.35 -22.31 24.12
#